data_AF-A0AAV2I590-F1
#
_entry.id   AF-A0AAV2I590-F1
#
_cell.length_a   1.000
_cell.length_b   1.000
_cell.length_c   1.000
_cell.angle_alpha   90.00
_cell.angle_beta   90.00
_cell.angle_gamma   90.00
#
_symmetry.space_group_name_H-M   'P 1'
#
loop_
_entity.id
_entity.type
_entity.pdbx_description
1 polymer ?
#
loop_
_entity_poly.entity_id
_entity_poly.type
_entity_poly.pdbx_seq_one_letter_code
_entity_poly.pdbx_strand_id
1 'polypeptide(L)'
;MIENGQLEVVSGGWVMSDEAVSHYTSMLDQMIEGHLWLHSNLGITPNVSWSVDPFGHSPTMTYMLNGAQIHHMVIQRTHFAIKRHFAKLKNLEFFWRQAWGMQ
;
A
#
# COMPACT_ATOMS: atom_id res chain seq x y z
N MET A 1 10.11 20.72 -6.85
CA MET A 1 8.99 20.27 -5.99
C MET A 1 9.18 18.83 -5.57
N ILE A 2 9.47 17.91 -6.50
CA ILE A 2 9.74 16.51 -6.14
C ILE A 2 11.17 16.35 -5.61
N GLU A 3 12.18 16.84 -6.33
CA GLU A 3 13.60 16.71 -5.92
C GLU A 3 13.93 17.39 -4.59
N ASN A 4 13.24 18.48 -4.26
CA ASN A 4 13.39 19.20 -3.00
C ASN A 4 12.41 18.72 -1.91
N GLY A 5 11.72 17.60 -2.12
CA GLY A 5 10.88 16.93 -1.13
C GLY A 5 9.58 17.66 -0.75
N GLN A 6 9.15 18.65 -1.51
CA GLN A 6 7.88 19.35 -1.26
C GLN A 6 6.67 18.55 -1.73
N LEU A 7 6.86 17.69 -2.73
CA LEU A 7 5.85 16.80 -3.28
C LEU A 7 6.38 15.37 -3.25
N GLU A 8 5.71 14.51 -2.50
CA GLU A 8 6.00 13.07 -2.43
C GLU A 8 4.87 12.29 -3.10
N VAL A 9 5.23 11.34 -3.96
CA VAL A 9 4.26 10.42 -4.56
C VAL A 9 4.21 9.14 -3.74
N VAL A 10 3.01 8.80 -3.26
CA VAL A 10 2.74 7.62 -2.43
C VAL A 10 1.95 6.58 -3.21
N SER A 11 2.18 5.29 -2.91
CA SER A 11 1.73 4.09 -3.64
C SER A 11 2.22 4.00 -5.09
N GLY A 12 2.01 5.06 -5.86
CA GLY A 12 2.40 5.18 -7.26
C GLY A 12 1.62 4.31 -8.25
N GLY A 13 0.58 3.61 -7.81
CA GLY A 13 -0.34 2.93 -8.72
C GLY A 13 -1.17 3.93 -9.54
N TRP A 14 -1.71 3.45 -10.65
CA TRP A 14 -2.64 4.25 -11.46
C TRP A 14 -3.88 4.68 -10.67
N VAL A 15 -4.31 3.82 -9.74
CA VAL A 15 -5.43 4.08 -8.83
C VAL A 15 -5.13 3.54 -7.43
N MET A 16 -5.90 4.00 -6.45
CA MET A 16 -6.04 3.30 -5.19
C MET A 16 -7.04 2.15 -5.40
N SER A 17 -6.54 0.95 -5.72
CA SER A 17 -7.37 -0.20 -6.08
C SER A 17 -8.22 -0.69 -4.91
N ASP A 18 -9.44 -1.16 -5.20
CA ASP A 18 -10.22 -1.92 -4.22
C ASP A 18 -9.49 -3.22 -3.84
N GLU A 19 -9.53 -3.60 -2.57
CA GLU A 19 -8.83 -4.77 -2.03
C GLU A 19 -9.80 -5.96 -1.77
N ALA A 20 -11.10 -5.79 -2.01
CA ALA A 20 -12.12 -6.80 -1.75
C ALA A 20 -12.57 -7.56 -3.01
N VAL A 21 -12.88 -6.85 -4.09
CA VAL A 21 -13.46 -7.43 -5.33
C VAL A 21 -12.40 -7.61 -6.42
N SER A 22 -11.28 -6.89 -6.34
CA SER A 22 -10.26 -6.88 -7.39
C SER A 22 -9.47 -8.18 -7.44
N HIS A 23 -9.25 -8.68 -8.67
CA HIS A 23 -8.33 -9.79 -8.90
C HIS A 23 -6.87 -9.31 -8.85
N TYR A 24 -5.98 -10.17 -8.35
CA TYR A 24 -4.57 -9.82 -8.12
C TYR A 24 -3.85 -9.39 -9.40
N THR A 25 -4.24 -9.92 -10.56
CA THR A 25 -3.66 -9.52 -11.86
C THR A 25 -3.95 -8.06 -12.15
N SER A 26 -5.19 -7.61 -12.00
CA SER A 26 -5.58 -6.22 -12.23
C SER A 26 -4.95 -5.26 -11.22
N MET A 27 -4.75 -5.70 -9.98
CA MET A 27 -4.02 -4.93 -8.96
C MET A 27 -2.54 -4.75 -9.33
N LEU A 28 -1.91 -5.77 -9.92
CA LEU A 28 -0.53 -5.70 -10.42
C LEU A 28 -0.44 -4.80 -11.66
N ASP A 29 -1.33 -4.99 -12.64
CA ASP A 29 -1.30 -4.23 -13.90
C ASP A 29 -1.39 -2.72 -13.63
N GLN A 30 -2.34 -2.27 -12.82
CA GLN A 30 -2.47 -0.84 -12.49
C GLN A 30 -1.25 -0.30 -11.73
N MET A 31 -0.58 -1.14 -10.94
CA MET A 31 0.62 -0.75 -10.19
C MET A 31 1.81 -0.61 -11.12
N ILE A 32 1.98 -1.55 -12.05
CA ILE A 32 3.02 -1.53 -13.08
C ILE A 32 2.88 -0.29 -13.95
N GLU A 33 1.67 -0.01 -14.46
CA GLU A 33 1.42 1.17 -15.31
C GLU A 33 1.76 2.48 -14.59
N GLY A 34 1.33 2.63 -13.33
CA GLY A 34 1.65 3.80 -12.53
C GLY A 34 3.15 3.95 -12.26
N HIS A 35 3.82 2.85 -11.86
CA HIS A 35 5.26 2.87 -11.57
C HIS A 35 6.10 3.15 -12.81
N LEU A 36 5.77 2.55 -13.96
CA LEU A 36 6.44 2.83 -15.23
C LEU A 36 6.29 4.28 -15.65
N TRP A 37 5.10 4.85 -15.48
CA TRP A 37 4.85 6.26 -15.77
C TRP A 37 5.68 7.17 -14.85
N LEU A 38 5.71 6.89 -13.54
CA LEU A 38 6.50 7.66 -12.58
C LEU A 38 8.00 7.59 -12.88
N HIS A 39 8.51 6.40 -13.18
CA HIS A 39 9.91 6.21 -13.51
C HIS A 39 10.30 6.95 -14.79
N SER A 40 9.49 6.82 -15.85
CA SER A 40 9.80 7.39 -17.17
C SER A 40 9.66 8.92 -17.21
N ASN A 41 8.73 9.49 -16.46
CA ASN A 41 8.43 10.93 -16.51
C ASN A 41 9.07 11.73 -15.37
N LEU A 42 9.18 11.13 -14.18
CA LEU A 42 9.62 11.82 -12.97
C LEU A 42 10.90 11.22 -12.37
N GLY A 43 11.37 10.05 -12.83
CA GLY A 43 12.58 9.41 -12.33
C GLY A 43 12.49 8.98 -10.87
N ILE A 44 11.28 8.76 -10.34
CA ILE A 44 11.05 8.41 -8.92
C ILE A 44 10.52 7.00 -8.75
N THR A 45 10.84 6.40 -7.61
CA THR A 45 10.28 5.14 -7.13
C THR A 45 9.69 5.36 -5.73
N PRO A 46 8.37 5.20 -5.54
CA PRO A 46 7.74 5.33 -4.22
C PRO A 46 8.24 4.28 -3.23
N ASN A 47 8.35 4.64 -1.95
CA ASN A 47 8.68 3.72 -0.85
C ASN A 47 7.56 3.59 0.21
N VAL A 48 6.54 4.45 0.12
CA VAL A 48 5.40 4.45 1.04
C VAL A 48 4.13 4.25 0.24
N SER A 49 3.28 3.32 0.67
CA SER A 49 1.92 3.14 0.17
C SER A 49 0.90 3.84 1.08
N TRP A 50 -0.08 4.45 0.44
CA TRP A 50 -1.22 5.12 1.05
C TRP A 50 -2.52 4.52 0.52
N SER A 51 -3.27 3.82 1.38
CA SER A 51 -4.53 3.15 1.07
C SER A 51 -5.59 3.53 2.11
N VAL A 52 -6.24 4.68 1.93
CA VAL A 52 -7.18 5.21 2.95
C VAL A 52 -8.65 4.97 2.64
N ASP A 53 -8.99 4.68 1.39
CA ASP A 53 -10.37 4.60 0.94
C ASP A 53 -10.90 3.21 0.51
N PRO A 54 -10.09 2.14 0.37
CA PRO A 54 -10.64 0.80 0.13
C PRO A 54 -11.48 0.30 1.30
N PHE A 55 -12.62 -0.34 1.03
CA PHE A 55 -13.55 -0.80 2.06
C PHE A 55 -13.11 -2.14 2.65
N GLY A 56 -12.11 -2.09 3.52
CA GLY A 56 -11.41 -3.26 4.02
C GLY A 56 -10.08 -3.44 3.30
N HIS A 57 -9.16 -4.15 3.95
CA HIS A 57 -7.79 -4.32 3.45
C HIS A 57 -7.41 -5.80 3.43
N SER A 58 -6.59 -6.17 2.44
CA SER A 58 -6.18 -7.53 2.16
C SER A 58 -4.67 -7.68 2.32
N PRO A 59 -4.17 -8.79 2.92
CA PRO A 59 -2.74 -9.06 2.97
C PRO A 59 -2.13 -9.21 1.57
N THR A 60 -2.93 -9.47 0.53
CA THR A 60 -2.47 -9.49 -0.87
C THR A 60 -1.76 -8.19 -1.27
N MET A 61 -2.28 -7.03 -0.84
CA MET A 61 -1.65 -5.74 -1.14
C MET A 61 -0.25 -5.65 -0.52
N THR A 62 -0.10 -6.06 0.75
CA THR A 62 1.21 -6.06 1.42
C THR A 62 2.24 -6.96 0.73
N TYR A 63 1.80 -8.09 0.15
CA TYR A 63 2.68 -8.97 -0.62
C TYR A 63 3.19 -8.29 -1.89
N MET A 64 2.28 -7.67 -2.65
CA MET A 64 2.61 -6.98 -3.90
C MET A 64 3.53 -5.79 -3.66
N LEU A 65 3.22 -4.95 -2.67
CA LEU A 65 4.01 -3.78 -2.31
C LEU A 65 5.44 -4.16 -1.92
N ASN A 66 5.62 -5.22 -1.14
CA ASN A 66 6.95 -5.71 -0.78
C ASN A 66 7.74 -6.17 -2.02
N GLY A 67 7.07 -6.83 -2.98
CA GLY A 67 7.68 -7.18 -4.26
C GLY A 67 8.06 -5.97 -5.13
N ALA A 68 7.33 -4.86 -4.99
CA ALA A 68 7.60 -3.59 -5.65
C ALA A 68 8.56 -2.67 -4.87
N GLN A 69 9.25 -3.19 -3.85
CA GLN A 69 10.19 -2.44 -2.99
C GLN A 69 9.56 -1.27 -2.22
N ILE A 70 8.27 -1.35 -1.92
CA ILE A 70 7.56 -0.43 -1.03
C ILE A 70 7.56 -1.04 0.37
N HIS A 71 8.24 -0.40 1.33
CA HIS A 71 8.46 -0.96 2.66
C HIS A 71 7.45 -0.50 3.72
N HIS A 72 6.70 0.57 3.45
CA HIS A 72 5.74 1.12 4.40
C HIS A 72 4.36 1.22 3.76
N MET A 73 3.31 0.94 4.53
CA MET A 73 1.93 1.04 4.07
C MET A 73 1.07 1.67 5.17
N VAL A 74 0.23 2.62 4.78
CA VAL A 74 -0.79 3.21 5.64
C VAL A 74 -2.15 2.75 5.17
N ILE A 75 -2.94 2.21 6.10
CA ILE A 75 -4.32 1.78 5.90
C ILE A 75 -5.27 2.55 6.81
N GLN A 76 -6.54 2.68 6.42
CA GLN A 76 -7.53 3.38 7.23
C GLN A 76 -8.81 2.60 7.50
N ARG A 77 -9.50 2.07 6.49
CA ARG A 77 -10.86 1.54 6.69
C ARG A 77 -10.82 0.10 7.24
N THR A 78 -10.59 0.01 8.55
CA THR A 78 -10.69 -1.24 9.33
C THR A 78 -11.85 -1.18 10.31
N HIS A 79 -12.38 -2.36 10.70
CA HIS A 79 -13.51 -2.46 11.61
C HIS A 79 -13.24 -1.71 12.94
N PHE A 80 -14.19 -0.89 13.40
CA PHE A 80 -14.01 -0.01 14.57
C PHE A 80 -13.60 -0.76 15.84
N ALA A 81 -14.10 -1.99 16.04
CA ALA A 81 -13.74 -2.83 17.17
C ALA A 81 -12.25 -3.23 17.14
N ILE A 82 -11.69 -3.49 15.96
CA ILE A 82 -10.27 -3.82 15.76
C ILE A 82 -9.43 -2.58 16.04
N LYS A 83 -9.79 -1.42 15.49
CA LYS A 83 -9.12 -0.14 15.79
C LYS A 83 -9.08 0.12 17.29
N ARG A 84 -10.22 -0.03 17.99
CA ARG A 84 -10.30 0.16 19.44
C ARG A 84 -9.45 -0.85 20.21
N HIS A 85 -9.41 -2.10 19.79
CA HIS A 85 -8.59 -3.13 20.42
C HIS A 85 -7.09 -2.84 20.24
N PHE A 86 -6.66 -2.54 19.02
CA PHE A 86 -5.25 -2.28 18.69
C PHE A 86 -4.76 -0.97 19.31
N ALA A 87 -5.62 0.07 19.37
CA ALA A 87 -5.31 1.33 20.03
C ALA A 87 -5.03 1.14 21.54
N LYS A 88 -5.80 0.28 22.23
CA LYS A 88 -5.57 -0.02 23.65
C LYS A 88 -4.23 -0.73 23.89
N LEU A 89 -3.82 -1.57 22.95
CA LEU A 89 -2.57 -2.33 23.03
C LEU A 89 -1.35 -1.59 22.45
N LYS A 90 -1.55 -0.39 21.86
CA LYS A 90 -0.54 0.36 21.10
C LYS A 90 0.04 -0.44 19.91
N ASN A 91 -0.78 -1.29 19.29
CA ASN A 91 -0.41 -2.16 18.16
C ASN A 91 -1.00 -1.66 16.83
N LEU A 92 -1.25 -0.35 16.68
CA LEU A 92 -1.73 0.21 15.41
C LEU A 92 -0.65 0.21 14.33
N GLU A 93 0.62 0.20 14.74
CA GLU A 93 1.78 -0.01 13.89
C GLU A 93 2.27 -1.45 14.11
N PHE A 94 2.42 -2.20 13.02
CA PHE A 94 2.83 -3.60 13.10
C PHE A 94 3.49 -4.05 11.78
N PHE A 95 4.29 -5.11 11.86
CA PHE A 95 4.82 -5.79 10.67
C PHE A 95 3.75 -6.71 10.10
N TRP A 96 3.12 -6.28 9.01
CA TRP A 96 2.12 -7.08 8.33
C TRP A 96 2.80 -8.11 7.42
N ARG A 97 2.67 -9.40 7.76
CA ARG A 97 3.28 -10.52 7.03
C ARG A 97 2.20 -11.43 6.43
N GLN A 98 2.59 -12.20 5.41
CA GLN A 98 1.73 -13.26 4.87
C GLN A 98 1.56 -14.37 5.90
N ALA A 99 0.38 -14.99 5.93
CA ALA A 99 0.07 -16.05 6.90
C ALA A 99 1.00 -17.28 6.79
N TRP A 100 1.58 -17.51 5.60
CA TRP A 100 2.52 -18.60 5.33
C TRP A 100 4.00 -18.15 5.34
N GLY A 101 4.29 -16.87 5.57
CA GLY A 101 5.66 -16.38 5.62
C GLY A 101 6.37 -16.94 6.86
N MET A 102 7.32 -17.86 6.66
CA MET A 102 8.14 -18.40 7.76
C MET A 102 9.00 -17.30 8.40
N GLN A 103 9.28 -17.48 9.70
CA GLN A 103 9.83 -16.49 10.64
C GLN A 103 11.27 -16.09 10.36
#